data_AF-A0A0N7LQH4-F1
#
_entry.id   AF-A0A0N7LQH4-F1
#
_cell.length_a   1.000
_cell.length_b   1.000
_cell.length_c   1.000
_cell.angle_alpha   90.00
_cell.angle_beta   90.00
_cell.angle_gamma   90.00
#
_symmetry.space_group_name_H-M   'P 1'
#
loop_
_entity.id
_entity.type
_entity.pdbx_description
1 polymer ?
#
loop_
_entity_poly.entity_id
_entity_poly.type
_entity_poly.pdbx_seq_one_letter_code
_entity_poly.pdbx_strand_id
1 'polypeptide(L)'
;MANYSYIGYSPDVISVTVFGFGTVTLSPTYDPSTDRRVFNVEDEPGPPPLINGDPDNGTDFNGDRFNNEIGDDLTQQGLVTDLDGNPISGLTENGNIYLEESYALSDPDGGRITVYRVEVDGVLAGYITSEPLVPGVAYDSTSSNVTPDNAPDTTDPDAIVDVPCFLQGKLIGTPSGEKAVETLEVGDLVLTAEGQAKEIKWIGSRSVDVSRADKCHLKPVRIATGALDQGLPASDLFVSLTTGYLFLLPGWNCFLRMQTF
;
A
#
# COMPACT_ATOMS: atom_id res chain seq x y z
N MET A 1 -12.57 -10.24 11.49
CA MET A 1 -11.59 -9.15 11.44
C MET A 1 -10.59 -9.39 10.33
N ALA A 2 -10.80 -8.77 9.18
CA ALA A 2 -9.67 -8.43 8.34
C ALA A 2 -8.90 -7.27 8.98
N ASN A 3 -7.59 -7.26 8.76
CA ASN A 3 -6.74 -6.15 9.15
C ASN A 3 -5.80 -5.93 7.97
N TYR A 4 -5.82 -4.73 7.42
CA TYR A 4 -4.97 -4.36 6.30
C TYR A 4 -4.32 -3.02 6.58
N SER A 5 -3.13 -2.83 6.01
CA SER A 5 -2.28 -1.67 6.27
C SER A 5 -1.70 -1.19 4.95
N TYR A 6 -1.97 0.06 4.60
CA TYR A 6 -1.46 0.67 3.37
C TYR A 6 -0.53 1.82 3.68
N ILE A 7 0.48 1.99 2.84
CA ILE A 7 1.32 3.19 2.87
C ILE A 7 0.81 4.14 1.79
N GLY A 8 0.43 5.34 2.20
CA GLY A 8 -0.04 6.38 1.30
C GLY A 8 0.61 7.72 1.58
N TYR A 9 0.08 8.74 0.92
CA TYR A 9 0.56 10.11 0.95
C TYR A 9 -0.21 10.94 1.96
N SER A 10 0.47 11.89 2.59
CA SER A 10 -0.18 12.94 3.37
C SER A 10 -1.06 13.82 2.45
N PRO A 11 -2.13 14.43 2.97
CA PRO A 11 -3.03 15.27 2.19
C PRO A 11 -2.35 16.44 1.48
N ASP A 12 -1.32 17.01 2.09
CA ASP A 12 -0.66 18.25 1.68
C ASP A 12 0.29 18.08 0.49
N VAL A 13 0.68 16.86 0.16
CA VAL A 13 1.56 16.58 -0.99
C VAL A 13 0.82 16.14 -2.24
N ILE A 14 -0.48 15.88 -2.17
CA ILE A 14 -1.31 15.55 -3.34
C ILE A 14 -2.16 16.76 -3.71
N SER A 15 -2.01 17.22 -4.96
CA SER A 15 -2.86 18.25 -5.53
C SER A 15 -3.83 17.64 -6.52
N VAL A 16 -5.13 17.87 -6.30
CA VAL A 16 -6.21 17.51 -7.22
C VAL A 16 -6.82 18.79 -7.79
N THR A 17 -6.86 18.91 -9.12
CA THR A 17 -7.51 20.03 -9.81
C THR A 17 -8.68 19.52 -10.63
N VAL A 18 -9.84 20.16 -10.52
CA VAL A 18 -11.11 19.71 -11.15
C VAL A 18 -11.60 20.64 -12.27
N PHE A 19 -10.77 21.58 -12.73
CA PHE A 19 -11.14 22.50 -13.82
C PHE A 19 -10.78 21.91 -15.18
N GLY A 20 -11.78 21.49 -15.97
CA GLY A 20 -11.58 20.88 -17.30
C GLY A 20 -11.42 19.36 -17.20
N PHE A 21 -10.38 18.79 -17.83
CA PHE A 21 -9.93 17.44 -17.49
C PHE A 21 -9.24 17.52 -16.13
N GLY A 22 -9.62 16.65 -15.19
CA GLY A 22 -9.06 16.72 -13.84
C GLY A 22 -7.58 16.34 -13.86
N THR A 23 -6.76 16.90 -12.97
CA THR A 23 -5.35 16.51 -12.85
C THR A 23 -4.99 16.17 -11.42
N VAL A 24 -4.22 15.10 -11.23
CA VAL A 24 -3.59 14.74 -9.95
C VAL A 24 -2.08 14.92 -10.06
N THR A 25 -1.44 15.47 -9.02
CA THR A 25 0.01 15.69 -8.99
C THR A 25 0.54 15.42 -7.59
N LEU A 26 1.62 14.63 -7.51
CA LEU A 26 2.44 14.53 -6.30
C LEU A 26 3.42 15.71 -6.25
N SER A 27 3.53 16.36 -5.10
CA SER A 27 4.41 17.52 -4.91
C SER A 27 5.83 17.24 -5.40
N PRO A 28 6.47 18.16 -6.17
CA PRO A 28 7.87 18.05 -6.54
C PRO A 28 8.83 18.03 -5.33
N THR A 29 8.38 18.50 -4.16
CA THR A 29 9.14 18.52 -2.91
C THR A 29 8.79 17.37 -1.99
N TYR A 30 8.06 16.36 -2.48
CA TYR A 30 7.69 15.18 -1.71
C TYR A 30 8.91 14.53 -1.08
N ASP A 31 8.87 14.41 0.25
CA ASP A 31 9.82 13.69 1.07
C ASP A 31 9.18 12.41 1.59
N PRO A 32 9.56 11.22 1.08
CA PRO A 32 9.00 9.96 1.52
C PRO A 32 9.22 9.67 3.02
N SER A 33 10.16 10.33 3.70
CA SER A 33 10.37 10.11 5.14
C SER A 33 9.34 10.81 6.02
N THR A 34 8.70 11.87 5.54
CA THR A 34 7.81 12.73 6.34
C THR A 34 6.40 12.85 5.75
N ASP A 35 6.27 12.73 4.43
CA ASP A 35 5.02 12.95 3.70
C ASP A 35 4.22 11.65 3.46
N ARG A 36 4.58 10.56 4.15
CA ARG A 36 3.85 9.29 4.09
C ARG A 36 3.13 8.98 5.37
N ARG A 37 2.01 8.31 5.21
CA ARG A 37 1.14 7.84 6.29
C ARG A 37 0.91 6.35 6.15
N VAL A 38 0.71 5.69 7.28
CA VAL A 38 0.28 4.30 7.35
C VAL A 38 -1.19 4.29 7.72
N PHE A 39 -2.02 3.72 6.85
CA PHE A 39 -3.46 3.58 7.02
C PHE A 39 -3.73 2.16 7.51
N ASN A 40 -3.88 1.98 8.82
CA ASN A 40 -4.26 0.71 9.41
C ASN A 40 -5.78 0.65 9.47
N VAL A 41 -6.38 -0.38 8.89
CA VAL A 41 -7.83 -0.57 8.86
C VAL A 41 -8.14 -1.92 9.51
N GLU A 42 -9.08 -1.90 10.44
CA GLU A 42 -9.70 -3.09 11.01
C GLU A 42 -11.14 -3.16 10.49
N ASP A 43 -11.51 -4.30 9.93
CA ASP A 43 -12.78 -4.49 9.26
C ASP A 43 -13.39 -5.83 9.72
N GLU A 44 -14.60 -5.77 10.29
CA GLU A 44 -15.28 -6.92 10.87
C GLU A 44 -16.53 -7.27 10.09
N PRO A 45 -16.66 -8.47 9.52
CA PRO A 45 -17.86 -8.84 8.76
C PRO A 45 -19.15 -8.47 9.49
N GLY A 46 -19.89 -7.51 8.94
CA GLY A 46 -21.06 -6.94 9.54
C GLY A 46 -22.20 -7.94 9.68
N PRO A 47 -23.06 -7.80 10.70
CA PRO A 47 -24.26 -8.61 10.80
C PRO A 47 -25.22 -8.21 9.65
N PRO A 48 -25.83 -9.17 8.93
CA PRO A 48 -26.81 -8.85 7.90
C PRO A 48 -28.00 -8.04 8.47
N PRO A 49 -28.63 -7.16 7.68
CA PRO A 49 -28.59 -7.16 6.21
C PRO A 49 -27.56 -6.19 5.64
N LEU A 50 -26.99 -6.61 4.51
CA LEU A 50 -26.25 -5.81 3.51
C LEU A 50 -26.63 -4.33 3.58
N ILE A 51 -25.68 -3.44 3.86
CA ILE A 51 -25.90 -2.02 3.64
C ILE A 51 -25.89 -1.84 2.11
N ASN A 52 -27.09 -1.72 1.54
CA ASN A 52 -27.36 -1.51 0.11
C ASN A 52 -26.92 -2.63 -0.86
N GLY A 53 -26.96 -3.89 -0.43
CA GLY A 53 -26.93 -5.04 -1.36
C GLY A 53 -25.58 -5.70 -1.60
N ASP A 54 -24.51 -5.25 -0.95
CA ASP A 54 -23.23 -5.95 -0.92
C ASP A 54 -23.02 -6.68 0.42
N PRO A 55 -22.72 -7.99 0.43
CA PRO A 55 -22.29 -8.67 1.65
C PRO A 55 -20.97 -8.09 2.12
N ASP A 56 -21.04 -7.36 3.23
CA ASP A 56 -19.90 -7.09 4.08
C ASP A 56 -19.21 -8.42 4.43
N ASN A 57 -18.15 -8.67 3.69
CA ASN A 57 -17.31 -9.85 3.72
C ASN A 57 -16.01 -9.56 4.49
N GLY A 58 -15.83 -8.32 4.94
CA GLY A 58 -14.61 -7.77 5.51
C GLY A 58 -13.41 -7.75 4.57
N THR A 59 -13.61 -7.73 3.24
CA THR A 59 -12.50 -7.77 2.25
C THR A 59 -12.44 -6.56 1.34
N ASP A 60 -13.44 -5.68 1.34
CA ASP A 60 -13.45 -4.48 0.49
C ASP A 60 -13.16 -3.24 1.34
N PHE A 61 -12.27 -2.36 0.89
CA PHE A 61 -12.10 -1.07 1.57
C PHE A 61 -13.26 -0.15 1.15
N ASN A 62 -14.34 -0.16 1.94
CA ASN A 62 -15.59 0.47 1.58
C ASN A 62 -15.50 2.00 1.55
N GLY A 63 -16.34 2.60 0.70
CA GLY A 63 -16.44 4.05 0.53
C GLY A 63 -17.63 4.68 1.25
N ASP A 64 -18.00 5.89 0.84
CA ASP A 64 -19.26 6.56 1.22
C ASP A 64 -20.10 6.83 -0.04
N ARG A 65 -20.98 5.89 -0.40
CA ARG A 65 -21.81 6.06 -1.60
C ARG A 65 -22.79 7.24 -1.53
N PHE A 66 -23.05 7.77 -0.33
CA PHE A 66 -24.06 8.79 -0.08
C PHE A 66 -23.48 10.18 0.15
N ASN A 67 -22.15 10.31 0.22
CA ASN A 67 -21.41 11.55 0.45
C ASN A 67 -21.98 12.31 1.66
N ASN A 68 -22.21 11.58 2.74
CA ASN A 68 -22.82 12.09 3.98
C ASN A 68 -21.84 12.03 5.17
N GLU A 69 -20.57 11.74 4.89
CA GLU A 69 -19.47 11.60 5.84
C GLU A 69 -19.64 10.38 6.77
N ILE A 70 -20.42 9.39 6.31
CA ILE A 70 -20.69 8.13 7.03
C ILE A 70 -20.37 6.99 6.06
N GLY A 71 -19.25 6.31 6.31
CA GLY A 71 -18.84 5.14 5.54
C GLY A 71 -19.94 4.08 5.41
N ASP A 72 -19.93 3.40 4.26
CA ASP A 72 -20.89 2.36 3.90
C ASP A 72 -20.83 1.14 4.83
N ASP A 73 -19.67 0.91 5.45
CA ASP A 73 -19.50 -0.07 6.51
C ASP A 73 -19.14 0.64 7.84
N LEU A 74 -19.93 0.37 8.87
CA LEU A 74 -19.77 0.92 10.21
C LEU A 74 -18.82 0.08 11.07
N THR A 75 -18.43 -1.11 10.61
CA THR A 75 -17.46 -1.96 11.30
C THR A 75 -16.02 -1.65 10.88
N GLN A 76 -15.83 -1.09 9.68
CA GLN A 76 -14.58 -0.56 9.17
C GLN A 76 -14.08 0.64 10.01
N GLN A 77 -13.03 0.41 10.78
CA GLN A 77 -12.40 1.41 11.65
C GLN A 77 -10.92 1.56 11.33
N GLY A 78 -10.39 2.76 11.52
CA GLY A 78 -9.03 3.07 11.09
C GLY A 78 -8.17 3.78 12.13
N LEU A 79 -6.87 3.50 12.08
CA LEU A 79 -5.82 4.27 12.73
C LEU A 79 -4.79 4.70 11.68
N VAL A 80 -4.64 6.01 11.52
CA VAL A 80 -3.64 6.59 10.62
C VAL A 80 -2.45 7.08 11.42
N THR A 81 -1.26 6.58 11.07
CA THR A 81 0.00 6.92 11.74
C THR A 81 1.03 7.49 10.77
N ASP A 82 2.10 8.07 11.31
CA ASP A 82 3.35 8.22 10.57
C ASP A 82 4.05 6.86 10.39
N LEU A 83 5.24 6.85 9.76
CA LEU A 83 6.02 5.64 9.52
C LEU A 83 6.60 5.01 10.79
N ASP A 84 6.74 5.80 11.86
CA ASP A 84 7.21 5.35 13.17
C ASP A 84 6.08 4.77 14.04
N GLY A 85 4.83 4.85 13.56
CA GLY A 85 3.64 4.35 14.26
C GLY A 85 3.00 5.37 15.20
N ASN A 86 3.39 6.65 15.15
CA ASN A 86 2.74 7.68 15.95
C ASN A 86 1.42 8.11 15.29
N PRO A 87 0.30 8.16 16.02
CA PRO A 87 -0.99 8.63 15.48
C PRO A 87 -0.89 10.05 14.92
N ILE A 88 -1.52 10.26 13.75
CA ILE A 88 -1.57 11.59 13.13
C ILE A 88 -2.53 12.49 13.92
N SER A 89 -2.03 13.65 14.35
CA SER A 89 -2.83 14.62 15.09
C SER A 89 -4.02 15.12 14.27
N GLY A 90 -5.20 15.15 14.89
CA GLY A 90 -6.44 15.62 14.27
C GLY A 90 -7.27 14.53 13.60
N LEU A 91 -6.80 13.28 13.57
CA LEU A 91 -7.59 12.11 13.17
C LEU A 91 -7.98 11.31 14.41
N THR A 92 -9.22 10.80 14.45
CA THR A 92 -9.70 9.95 15.53
C THR A 92 -9.02 8.59 15.47
N GLU A 93 -8.49 8.11 16.61
CA GLU A 93 -8.01 6.73 16.70
C GLU A 93 -9.19 5.75 16.66
N ASN A 94 -9.15 4.77 15.75
CA ASN A 94 -10.26 3.83 15.46
C ASN A 94 -11.55 4.56 15.05
N GLY A 95 -11.42 5.70 14.35
CA GLY A 95 -12.56 6.40 13.75
C GLY A 95 -13.13 5.62 12.55
N ASN A 96 -14.32 6.00 12.09
CA ASN A 96 -14.90 5.44 10.87
C ASN A 96 -14.02 5.86 9.69
N ILE A 97 -13.29 4.90 9.11
CA ILE A 97 -12.39 5.12 7.99
C ILE A 97 -13.08 4.65 6.72
N TYR A 98 -13.03 5.43 5.64
CA TYR A 98 -13.65 5.07 4.36
C TYR A 98 -12.99 5.82 3.20
N LEU A 99 -13.32 5.38 1.99
CA LEU A 99 -12.89 6.03 0.75
C LEU A 99 -13.97 6.98 0.23
N GLU A 100 -13.63 8.24 0.00
CA GLU A 100 -14.61 9.22 -0.50
C GLU A 100 -14.61 9.25 -2.04
N GLU A 101 -13.45 9.50 -2.65
CA GLU A 101 -13.34 9.67 -4.10
C GLU A 101 -12.16 8.85 -4.62
N SER A 102 -12.33 8.27 -5.80
CA SER A 102 -11.27 7.64 -6.58
C SER A 102 -10.92 8.49 -7.79
N TYR A 103 -9.63 8.58 -8.11
CA TYR A 103 -9.10 9.22 -9.30
C TYR A 103 -8.39 8.17 -10.13
N ALA A 104 -8.91 7.95 -11.33
CA ALA A 104 -8.25 7.12 -12.31
C ALA A 104 -7.33 7.95 -13.17
N LEU A 105 -6.03 7.70 -13.05
CA LEU A 105 -4.97 8.40 -13.74
C LEU A 105 -4.59 7.67 -15.03
N SER A 106 -4.33 8.44 -16.08
CA SER A 106 -3.70 7.93 -17.29
C SER A 106 -2.19 7.88 -17.07
N ASP A 107 -1.62 6.67 -16.97
CA ASP A 107 -0.19 6.48 -16.83
C ASP A 107 0.53 6.78 -18.17
N PRO A 108 1.52 7.70 -18.21
CA PRO A 108 2.35 7.94 -19.39
C PRO A 108 3.03 6.69 -19.96
N ASP A 109 3.37 5.70 -19.12
CA ASP A 109 4.08 4.48 -19.51
C ASP A 109 3.13 3.31 -19.85
N GLY A 110 1.81 3.53 -19.72
CA GLY A 110 0.74 2.58 -20.03
C GLY A 110 0.26 1.81 -18.80
N GLY A 111 -1.03 1.90 -18.52
CA GLY A 111 -1.64 1.36 -17.30
C GLY A 111 -2.71 2.31 -16.77
N ARG A 112 -3.37 1.93 -15.67
CA ARG A 112 -4.31 2.80 -14.95
C ARG A 112 -3.88 2.82 -13.49
N ILE A 113 -3.45 3.98 -13.02
CA ILE A 113 -3.17 4.20 -11.60
C ILE A 113 -4.46 4.70 -10.97
N THR A 114 -4.92 4.05 -9.92
CA THR A 114 -6.06 4.53 -9.13
C THR A 114 -5.53 5.17 -7.87
N VAL A 115 -6.01 6.38 -7.57
CA VAL A 115 -5.74 7.10 -6.31
C VAL A 115 -7.04 7.16 -5.54
N TYR A 116 -7.07 6.69 -4.30
CA TYR A 116 -8.21 6.77 -3.41
C TYR A 116 -7.99 7.84 -2.34
N ARG A 117 -8.98 8.71 -2.16
CA ARG A 117 -9.05 9.69 -1.09
C ARG A 117 -9.59 9.01 0.16
N VAL A 118 -8.78 8.97 1.22
CA VAL A 118 -9.13 8.30 2.48
C VAL A 118 -9.53 9.32 3.51
N GLU A 119 -10.65 9.09 4.19
CA GLU A 119 -11.13 9.92 5.28
C GLU A 119 -11.32 9.13 6.57
N VAL A 120 -11.21 9.83 7.70
CA VAL A 120 -11.56 9.30 9.02
C VAL A 120 -12.53 10.28 9.67
N ASP A 121 -13.75 9.84 9.97
CA ASP A 121 -14.83 10.65 10.53
C ASP A 121 -15.06 11.99 9.77
N GLY A 122 -14.96 11.94 8.43
CA GLY A 122 -15.13 13.09 7.54
C GLY A 122 -13.95 14.07 7.51
N VAL A 123 -12.79 13.63 8.00
CA VAL A 123 -11.53 14.38 7.92
C VAL A 123 -10.60 13.70 6.94
N LEU A 124 -10.14 14.44 5.93
CA LEU A 124 -9.15 13.96 4.96
C LEU A 124 -7.87 13.46 5.65
N ALA A 125 -7.70 12.15 5.63
CA ALA A 125 -6.56 11.46 6.20
C ALA A 125 -5.40 11.30 5.22
N GLY A 126 -5.66 11.29 3.92
CA GLY A 126 -4.65 11.30 2.87
C GLY A 126 -5.08 10.51 1.65
N TYR A 127 -4.10 9.97 0.93
CA TYR A 127 -4.33 9.28 -0.33
C TYR A 127 -3.56 7.98 -0.40
N ILE A 128 -4.23 6.90 -0.79
CA ILE A 128 -3.59 5.61 -1.13
C ILE A 128 -3.69 5.40 -2.64
N THR A 129 -2.75 4.66 -3.23
CA THR A 129 -2.66 4.52 -4.68
C THR A 129 -2.45 3.08 -5.07
N SER A 130 -2.86 2.66 -6.27
CA SER A 130 -2.56 1.34 -6.84
C SER A 130 -1.13 1.26 -7.39
N GLU A 131 -0.49 2.42 -7.62
CA GLU A 131 0.94 2.56 -7.96
C GLU A 131 1.53 3.84 -7.34
N PRO A 132 2.83 3.89 -7.00
CA PRO A 132 3.47 5.12 -6.54
C PRO A 132 3.48 6.19 -7.62
N LEU A 133 3.12 7.42 -7.24
CA LEU A 133 3.19 8.57 -8.13
C LEU A 133 4.62 9.10 -8.23
N VAL A 134 4.96 9.68 -9.39
CA VAL A 134 6.25 10.34 -9.61
C VAL A 134 6.15 11.81 -9.17
N PRO A 135 7.04 12.29 -8.28
CA PRO A 135 7.04 13.69 -7.84
C PRO A 135 7.14 14.68 -9.01
N GLY A 136 6.24 15.66 -9.03
CA GLY A 136 6.18 16.71 -10.04
C GLY A 136 5.57 16.32 -11.39
N VAL A 137 5.15 15.06 -11.56
CA VAL A 137 4.41 14.63 -12.74
C VAL A 137 2.91 14.93 -12.54
N ALA A 138 2.32 15.60 -13.53
CA ALA A 138 0.89 15.83 -13.59
C ALA A 138 0.22 14.73 -14.42
N TYR A 139 -0.75 14.06 -13.82
CA TYR A 139 -1.52 12.98 -14.44
C TYR A 139 -2.92 13.47 -14.79
N ASP A 140 -3.35 13.25 -16.03
CA ASP A 140 -4.75 13.40 -16.40
C ASP A 140 -5.59 12.38 -15.64
N SER A 141 -6.71 12.83 -15.10
CA SER A 141 -7.53 12.06 -14.16
C SER A 141 -9.02 12.21 -14.43
N THR A 142 -9.75 11.13 -14.15
CA THR A 142 -11.21 11.13 -14.05
C THR A 142 -11.59 10.71 -12.64
N SER A 143 -12.46 11.48 -11.99
CA SER A 143 -12.91 11.16 -10.64
C SER A 143 -14.23 10.37 -10.64
N SER A 144 -14.42 9.58 -9.59
CA SER A 144 -15.65 8.83 -9.31
C SER A 144 -15.81 8.69 -7.81
N ASN A 145 -17.05 8.78 -7.33
CA ASN A 145 -17.38 8.36 -5.98
C ASN A 145 -16.99 6.90 -5.76
N VAL A 146 -16.55 6.54 -4.55
CA VAL A 146 -16.33 5.15 -4.17
C VAL A 146 -17.61 4.55 -3.59
N THR A 147 -18.14 3.57 -4.30
CA THR A 147 -19.31 2.78 -3.92
C THR A 147 -18.89 1.31 -3.86
N PRO A 148 -19.74 0.38 -3.40
CA PRO A 148 -19.34 -1.03 -3.41
C PRO A 148 -19.06 -1.59 -4.81
N ASP A 149 -19.62 -0.98 -5.87
CA ASP A 149 -19.36 -1.44 -7.24
C ASP A 149 -17.91 -1.18 -7.70
N ASN A 150 -17.16 -0.29 -7.02
CA ASN A 150 -15.79 0.08 -7.39
C ASN A 150 -14.83 0.20 -6.19
N ALA A 151 -15.25 -0.25 -5.00
CA ALA A 151 -14.39 -0.37 -3.83
C ALA A 151 -13.26 -1.38 -4.13
N PRO A 152 -12.02 -1.10 -3.70
CA PRO A 152 -10.91 -2.01 -3.93
C PRO A 152 -11.02 -3.25 -3.03
N ASP A 153 -10.93 -4.43 -3.64
CA ASP A 153 -10.75 -5.69 -2.94
C ASP A 153 -9.35 -5.70 -2.30
N THR A 154 -9.31 -5.70 -0.97
CA THR A 154 -8.07 -5.68 -0.19
C THR A 154 -7.25 -6.97 -0.31
N THR A 155 -7.84 -8.03 -0.86
CA THR A 155 -7.16 -9.30 -1.18
C THR A 155 -6.51 -9.30 -2.55
N ASP A 156 -6.87 -8.33 -3.41
CA ASP A 156 -6.21 -8.11 -4.70
C ASP A 156 -4.96 -7.23 -4.50
N PRO A 157 -3.73 -7.77 -4.68
CA PRO A 157 -2.50 -7.02 -4.51
C PRO A 157 -2.32 -5.90 -5.55
N ASP A 158 -3.09 -5.89 -6.64
CA ASP A 158 -3.05 -4.85 -7.67
C ASP A 158 -4.05 -3.70 -7.40
N ALA A 159 -4.96 -3.85 -6.43
CA ALA A 159 -5.99 -2.85 -6.14
C ALA A 159 -5.43 -1.62 -5.39
N ILE A 160 -4.53 -1.84 -4.43
CA ILE A 160 -3.84 -0.80 -3.65
C ILE A 160 -2.38 -1.21 -3.46
N VAL A 161 -1.43 -0.28 -3.62
CA VAL A 161 0.00 -0.51 -3.35
C VAL A 161 0.18 -1.03 -1.94
N ASP A 162 0.73 -2.24 -1.87
CA ASP A 162 1.44 -2.73 -0.70
C ASP A 162 2.95 -2.62 -0.94
N VAL A 163 3.69 -2.10 0.04
CA VAL A 163 5.15 -1.95 -0.06
C VAL A 163 5.81 -3.18 0.60
N PRO A 164 6.41 -4.10 -0.18
CA PRO A 164 7.04 -5.27 0.39
C PRO A 164 8.21 -4.88 1.29
N CYS A 165 8.23 -5.42 2.51
CA CYS A 165 9.28 -5.16 3.50
C CYS A 165 10.21 -6.38 3.66
N PHE A 166 11.52 -6.13 3.70
CA PHE A 166 12.53 -7.15 4.04
C PHE A 166 12.91 -7.07 5.52
N LEU A 167 13.17 -8.21 6.15
CA LEU A 167 13.78 -8.22 7.49
C LEU A 167 15.26 -7.82 7.45
N GLN A 168 15.76 -7.32 8.57
CA GLN A 168 17.19 -7.10 8.77
C GLN A 168 18.00 -8.38 8.50
N GLY A 169 19.18 -8.22 7.89
CA GLY A 169 20.09 -9.30 7.52
C GLY A 169 19.72 -10.01 6.21
N LYS A 170 18.66 -9.58 5.51
CA LYS A 170 18.35 -10.08 4.17
C LYS A 170 19.28 -9.47 3.14
N LEU A 171 19.80 -10.32 2.27
CA LEU A 171 20.72 -9.93 1.22
C LEU A 171 19.94 -9.52 -0.03
N ILE A 172 20.30 -8.36 -0.58
CA ILE A 172 19.79 -7.81 -1.82
C ILE A 172 20.92 -7.82 -2.84
N GLY A 173 20.63 -8.32 -4.04
CA GLY A 173 21.60 -8.34 -5.14
C GLY A 173 21.91 -6.91 -5.60
N THR A 174 23.19 -6.55 -5.64
CA THR A 174 23.68 -5.32 -6.27
C THR A 174 24.63 -5.69 -7.41
N PRO A 175 24.93 -4.77 -8.36
CA PRO A 175 25.94 -5.02 -9.39
C PRO A 175 27.33 -5.38 -8.83
N SER A 176 27.62 -4.98 -7.58
CA SER A 176 28.88 -5.27 -6.88
C SER A 176 28.85 -6.53 -6.01
N GLY A 177 27.75 -7.28 -6.01
CA GLY A 177 27.51 -8.43 -5.13
C GLY A 177 26.36 -8.20 -4.16
N GLU A 178 26.08 -9.18 -3.30
CA GLU A 178 25.00 -9.08 -2.33
C GLU A 178 25.35 -8.11 -1.19
N LYS A 179 24.41 -7.23 -0.82
CA LYS A 179 24.49 -6.36 0.36
C LYS A 179 23.33 -6.64 1.31
N ALA A 180 23.54 -6.52 2.62
CA ALA A 180 22.45 -6.61 3.58
C ALA A 180 21.51 -5.41 3.43
N VAL A 181 20.19 -5.62 3.53
CA VAL A 181 19.19 -4.59 3.27
C VAL A 181 19.35 -3.36 4.16
N GLU A 182 19.74 -3.55 5.42
CA GLU A 182 20.00 -2.48 6.39
C GLU A 182 21.28 -1.67 6.11
N THR A 183 22.10 -2.11 5.15
CA THR A 183 23.33 -1.41 4.73
C THR A 183 23.17 -0.69 3.40
N LEU A 184 22.01 -0.83 2.75
CA LEU A 184 21.69 -0.08 1.53
C LEU A 184 21.39 1.37 1.88
N GLU A 185 21.72 2.25 0.95
CA GLU A 185 21.43 3.68 1.03
C GLU A 185 20.66 4.15 -0.21
N VAL A 186 19.94 5.26 -0.08
CA VAL A 186 19.34 5.92 -1.25
C VAL A 186 20.46 6.27 -2.24
N GLY A 187 20.25 5.93 -3.51
CA GLY A 187 21.26 6.04 -4.57
C GLY A 187 22.05 4.75 -4.86
N ASP A 188 22.00 3.75 -3.97
CA ASP A 188 22.59 2.44 -4.28
C ASP A 188 21.84 1.77 -5.45
N LEU A 189 22.58 1.00 -6.27
CA LEU A 189 22.00 0.19 -7.34
C LEU A 189 21.66 -1.22 -6.85
N VAL A 190 20.44 -1.66 -7.08
CA VAL A 190 19.97 -3.02 -6.85
C VAL A 190 19.65 -3.71 -8.19
N LEU A 191 19.76 -5.03 -8.22
CA LEU A 191 19.41 -5.82 -9.39
C LEU A 191 17.94 -6.21 -9.36
N THR A 192 17.24 -5.98 -10.48
CA THR A 192 15.88 -6.49 -10.69
C THR A 192 15.89 -7.98 -11.02
N ALA A 193 14.72 -8.61 -11.11
CA ALA A 193 14.58 -10.02 -11.49
C ALA A 193 15.13 -10.29 -12.91
N GLU A 194 15.09 -9.30 -13.78
CA GLU A 194 15.64 -9.33 -15.14
C GLU A 194 17.16 -9.07 -15.17
N GLY A 195 17.79 -8.87 -14.00
CA GLY A 195 19.21 -8.57 -13.86
C GLY A 195 19.58 -7.13 -14.22
N GLN A 196 18.60 -6.22 -14.33
CA GLN A 196 18.86 -4.81 -14.60
C GLN A 196 19.22 -4.07 -13.32
N ALA A 197 20.19 -3.15 -13.39
CA ALA A 197 20.53 -2.31 -12.25
C ALA A 197 19.59 -1.11 -12.16
N LYS A 198 18.94 -0.94 -11.00
CA LYS A 198 17.99 0.14 -10.72
C LYS A 198 18.34 0.83 -9.42
N GLU A 199 18.20 2.14 -9.39
CA GLU A 199 18.59 2.98 -8.25
C GLU A 199 17.52 2.97 -7.18
N ILE A 200 17.94 2.78 -5.93
CA ILE A 200 17.08 2.96 -4.76
C ILE A 200 16.75 4.44 -4.63
N LYS A 201 15.48 4.80 -4.81
CA LYS A 201 15.02 6.19 -4.63
C LYS A 201 14.71 6.53 -3.18
N TRP A 202 14.41 5.53 -2.36
CA TRP A 202 14.05 5.69 -0.96
C TRP A 202 14.21 4.38 -0.18
N ILE A 203 14.47 4.48 1.14
CA ILE A 203 14.52 3.36 2.07
C ILE A 203 13.71 3.70 3.33
N GLY A 204 12.89 2.74 3.77
CA GLY A 204 12.22 2.80 5.06
C GLY A 204 12.55 1.62 5.91
N SER A 205 12.55 1.86 7.20
CA SER A 205 12.65 0.82 8.20
C SER A 205 11.62 1.08 9.28
N ARG A 206 11.02 0.01 9.79
CA ARG A 206 10.17 0.05 10.96
C ARG A 206 10.60 -1.07 11.90
N SER A 207 10.59 -0.78 13.20
CA SER A 207 10.78 -1.81 14.22
C SER A 207 9.42 -2.34 14.63
N VAL A 208 9.18 -3.62 14.39
CA VAL A 208 7.92 -4.29 14.80
C VAL A 208 8.19 -5.17 16.01
N ASP A 209 7.53 -4.87 17.13
CA ASP A 209 7.59 -5.71 18.32
C ASP A 209 6.68 -6.95 18.14
N VAL A 210 7.27 -8.03 17.64
CA VAL A 210 6.59 -9.31 17.43
C VAL A 210 6.16 -10.01 18.73
N SER A 211 6.65 -9.56 19.90
CA SER A 211 6.25 -10.13 21.20
C SER A 211 4.86 -9.66 21.64
N ARG A 212 4.39 -8.54 21.09
CA ARG A 212 3.05 -7.96 21.30
C ARG A 212 2.09 -8.26 20.15
N ALA A 213 2.55 -8.98 19.12
CA ALA A 213 1.73 -9.42 18.00
C ALA A 213 0.88 -10.64 18.43
N ASP A 214 -0.21 -10.37 19.13
CA ASP A 214 -1.22 -11.37 19.46
C ASP A 214 -1.91 -11.93 18.20
N LYS A 215 -1.84 -11.18 17.09
CA LYS A 215 -2.42 -11.55 15.78
C LYS A 215 -1.37 -12.21 14.87
N CYS A 216 -1.65 -13.42 14.35
CA CYS A 216 -0.73 -14.21 13.52
C CYS A 216 -0.23 -13.51 12.24
N HIS A 217 -0.97 -12.55 11.69
CA HIS A 217 -0.65 -11.85 10.43
C HIS A 217 0.42 -10.75 10.56
N LEU A 218 0.89 -10.43 11.77
CA LEU A 218 2.03 -9.52 11.97
C LEU A 218 3.36 -10.28 12.14
N LYS A 219 3.31 -11.62 12.21
CA LYS A 219 4.51 -12.46 12.33
C LYS A 219 5.15 -12.65 10.95
N PRO A 220 6.48 -12.54 10.84
CA PRO A 220 7.15 -12.82 9.58
C PRO A 220 6.90 -14.28 9.12
N VAL A 221 6.56 -14.47 7.85
CA VAL A 221 6.57 -15.80 7.21
C VAL A 221 8.01 -16.20 6.99
N ARG A 222 8.38 -17.40 7.45
CA ARG A 222 9.64 -18.03 7.06
C ARG A 222 9.42 -18.92 5.85
N ILE A 223 10.15 -18.64 4.79
CA ILE A 223 10.34 -19.51 3.64
C ILE A 223 11.70 -20.17 3.84
N ALA A 224 11.67 -21.47 4.18
CA ALA A 224 12.88 -22.19 4.53
C ALA A 224 13.85 -22.28 3.34
N THR A 225 15.15 -22.36 3.62
CA THR A 225 16.17 -22.64 2.58
C THR A 225 15.76 -23.84 1.73
N GLY A 226 15.80 -23.69 0.40
CA GLY A 226 15.43 -24.75 -0.53
C GLY A 226 13.95 -25.16 -0.51
N ALA A 227 13.07 -24.38 0.13
CA ALA A 227 11.62 -24.62 0.10
C ALA A 227 10.99 -24.32 -1.27
N LEU A 228 11.71 -23.58 -2.12
CA LEU A 228 11.36 -23.30 -3.50
C LEU A 228 12.30 -24.09 -4.44
N ASP A 229 11.95 -24.17 -5.73
CA ASP A 229 12.71 -24.96 -6.71
C ASP A 229 14.17 -24.51 -6.86
N GLN A 230 15.02 -25.41 -7.35
CA GLN A 230 16.47 -25.21 -7.56
C GLN A 230 17.27 -24.84 -6.30
N GLY A 231 16.78 -25.20 -5.11
CA GLY A 231 17.48 -24.90 -3.85
C GLY A 231 17.35 -23.44 -3.42
N LEU A 232 16.34 -22.73 -3.91
CA LEU A 232 16.00 -21.38 -3.48
C LEU A 232 14.96 -21.40 -2.34
N PRO A 233 14.88 -20.35 -1.51
CA PRO A 233 15.91 -19.33 -1.34
C PRO A 233 17.22 -19.96 -0.82
N ALA A 234 18.37 -19.37 -1.15
CA ALA A 234 19.69 -19.87 -0.77
C ALA A 234 19.96 -19.80 0.76
N SER A 235 19.11 -19.07 1.48
CA SER A 235 19.02 -19.02 2.94
C SER A 235 17.56 -18.81 3.34
N ASP A 236 17.21 -19.03 4.61
CA ASP A 236 15.85 -18.77 5.10
C ASP A 236 15.43 -17.34 4.75
N LEU A 237 14.36 -17.17 3.98
CA LEU A 237 13.79 -15.89 3.62
C LEU A 237 12.64 -15.58 4.57
N PHE A 238 12.66 -14.41 5.19
CA PHE A 238 11.60 -13.97 6.09
C PHE A 238 10.97 -12.70 5.53
N VAL A 239 9.65 -12.70 5.48
CA VAL A 239 8.86 -11.70 4.76
C VAL A 239 7.56 -11.40 5.53
N SER A 240 6.99 -10.20 5.42
CA SER A 240 5.83 -9.76 6.22
C SER A 240 4.47 -10.30 5.71
N LEU A 241 3.62 -10.85 6.58
CA LEU A 241 2.35 -11.47 6.17
C LEU A 241 1.29 -10.51 5.59
N THR A 242 1.45 -9.20 5.70
CA THR A 242 0.55 -8.21 5.07
C THR A 242 0.68 -8.16 3.54
N THR A 243 1.62 -8.93 2.99
CA THR A 243 2.05 -8.84 1.59
C THR A 243 1.60 -10.03 0.76
N GLY A 244 0.96 -9.75 -0.38
CA GLY A 244 0.77 -10.69 -1.48
C GLY A 244 2.12 -11.06 -2.08
N TYR A 245 2.55 -12.31 -1.90
CA TYR A 245 3.82 -12.78 -2.44
C TYR A 245 3.69 -13.26 -3.86
N LEU A 246 4.68 -12.88 -4.68
CA LEU A 246 4.96 -13.59 -5.90
C LEU A 246 6.43 -14.06 -6.00
N PHE A 247 6.58 -15.37 -6.18
CA PHE A 247 7.86 -16.06 -6.41
C PHE A 247 7.98 -16.49 -7.89
N LEU A 248 9.07 -16.09 -8.55
CA LEU A 248 9.47 -16.66 -9.84
C LEU A 248 10.42 -17.83 -9.60
N LEU A 249 9.97 -19.03 -9.97
CA LEU A 249 10.82 -20.21 -10.12
C LEU A 249 11.03 -20.47 -11.62
N PRO A 250 12.26 -20.82 -12.06
CA PRO A 250 12.52 -21.08 -13.47
C PRO A 250 11.66 -22.25 -13.97
N GLY A 251 10.63 -21.92 -14.77
CA GLY A 251 9.73 -22.89 -15.39
C GLY A 251 8.23 -22.61 -15.24
N TRP A 252 7.82 -21.61 -14.45
CA TRP A 252 6.40 -21.25 -14.25
C TRP A 252 6.17 -19.74 -14.40
N ASN A 253 5.12 -19.36 -15.15
CA ASN A 253 4.71 -17.98 -15.39
C ASN A 253 3.92 -17.42 -14.19
N CYS A 254 4.59 -16.70 -13.30
CA CYS A 254 3.99 -15.83 -12.28
C CYS A 254 4.91 -14.59 -12.15
N PHE A 255 4.38 -13.35 -12.10
CA PHE A 255 5.14 -12.07 -12.20
C PHE A 255 5.32 -11.27 -10.90
N LEU A 256 6.56 -10.89 -10.53
CA LEU A 256 6.80 -9.98 -9.39
C LEU A 256 6.96 -8.57 -9.93
N ARG A 257 6.09 -7.66 -9.52
CA ARG A 257 6.19 -6.25 -9.90
C ARG A 257 7.15 -5.52 -8.96
N MET A 258 8.44 -5.54 -9.29
CA MET A 258 9.36 -4.54 -8.77
C MET A 258 9.22 -3.29 -9.64
N GLN A 259 8.37 -2.36 -9.20
CA GLN A 259 8.37 -1.03 -9.81
C GLN A 259 9.69 -0.36 -9.51
N THR A 260 10.45 -0.17 -10.58
CA THR A 260 11.67 0.59 -10.56
C THR A 260 11.39 1.84 -11.37
N PHE A 261 11.43 2.99 -10.69
CA PHE A 261 11.39 4.30 -11.32
C PHE A 261 12.39 4.40 -12.50
#